data_AF-A0A415HV91-F1
#
_entry.id   AF-A0A415HV91-F1
#
_cell.length_a   1.000
_cell.length_b   1.000
_cell.length_c   1.000
_cell.angle_alpha   90.00
_cell.angle_beta   90.00
_cell.angle_gamma   90.00
#
_symmetry.space_group_name_H-M   'P 1'
#
loop_
_entity.id
_entity.type
_entity.pdbx_description
1 polymer ?
#
loop_
_entity_poly.entity_id
_entity_poly.type
_entity_poly.pdbx_seq_one_letter_code
_entity_poly.pdbx_strand_id
1 'polypeptide(L)'
;MGTEERIKQHLIICPRCGDIFGSRIPYDPNKKEVCVRCQYPDSLDTKMTVADLDNFLNNSKYEEWHERQRELRKKYTINSNVFDQDLYNQIIKEEYERYHLNDDVPTSTPKPVTKHIPKCPTCGSTNIEKISATKKLAGSMLFGLFSKDAKSTFHCKNCNYKW
;
A
#
# COMPACT_ATOMS: atom_id res chain seq x y z
N MET A 1 25.17 -28.29 -4.12
CA MET A 1 24.06 -27.40 -3.72
C MET A 1 24.38 -25.90 -3.86
N GLY A 2 25.33 -25.43 -4.70
CA GLY A 2 25.79 -24.02 -4.67
C GLY A 2 25.71 -23.22 -5.99
N THR A 3 25.20 -23.82 -7.06
CA THR A 3 25.12 -23.18 -8.40
C THR A 3 23.70 -22.79 -8.78
N GLU A 4 22.73 -23.65 -8.46
CA GLU A 4 21.32 -23.45 -8.82
C GLU A 4 20.66 -22.29 -8.06
N GLU A 5 21.03 -22.08 -6.79
CA GLU A 5 20.50 -20.99 -5.96
C GLU A 5 20.98 -19.61 -6.45
N ARG A 6 22.20 -19.50 -7.00
CA ARG A 6 22.72 -18.24 -7.56
C ARG A 6 22.05 -17.82 -8.86
N ILE A 7 21.50 -18.75 -9.64
CA ILE A 7 20.88 -18.42 -10.93
C ILE A 7 19.51 -17.75 -10.75
N LYS A 8 18.89 -17.90 -9.56
CA LYS A 8 17.56 -17.34 -9.28
C LYS A 8 17.63 -15.85 -8.95
N GLN A 9 16.57 -15.15 -9.30
CA GLN A 9 16.35 -13.78 -8.86
C GLN A 9 15.71 -13.79 -7.46
N HIS A 10 16.31 -13.06 -6.51
CA HIS A 10 15.79 -12.91 -5.16
C HIS A 10 14.93 -11.66 -5.05
N LEU A 11 13.95 -11.69 -4.16
CA LEU A 11 13.23 -10.49 -3.74
C LEU A 11 14.02 -9.78 -2.63
N ILE A 12 14.23 -8.50 -2.83
CA ILE A 12 15.02 -7.61 -2.00
C ILE A 12 14.08 -6.54 -1.42
N ILE A 13 14.32 -6.12 -0.18
CA ILE A 13 13.56 -5.08 0.50
C ILE A 13 14.46 -3.92 0.92
N CYS A 14 14.02 -2.70 0.67
CA CYS A 14 14.70 -1.51 1.15
C CYS A 14 14.40 -1.26 2.65
N PRO A 15 15.40 -1.23 3.53
CA PRO A 15 15.18 -0.93 4.95
C PRO A 15 14.80 0.53 5.20
N ARG A 16 15.07 1.44 4.24
CA ARG A 16 14.73 2.86 4.35
C ARG A 16 13.28 3.16 3.99
N CYS A 17 12.83 2.77 2.80
CA CYS A 17 11.49 3.10 2.32
C CYS A 17 10.50 1.93 2.29
N GLY A 18 10.95 0.67 2.39
CA GLY A 18 10.07 -0.50 2.35
C GLY A 18 9.62 -0.95 0.97
N ASP A 19 10.27 -0.44 -0.08
CA ASP A 19 10.11 -0.96 -1.44
C ASP A 19 10.61 -2.39 -1.54
N ILE A 20 9.88 -3.25 -2.25
CA ILE A 20 10.22 -4.66 -2.49
C ILE A 20 10.42 -4.85 -3.99
N PHE A 21 11.60 -5.31 -4.40
CA PHE A 21 12.01 -5.40 -5.81
C PHE A 21 12.94 -6.59 -6.06
N GLY A 22 13.15 -6.96 -7.32
CA GLY A 22 14.03 -8.09 -7.68
C GLY A 22 15.53 -7.74 -7.63
N SER A 23 16.37 -8.68 -7.22
CA SER A 23 17.83 -8.59 -7.27
C SER A 23 18.35 -8.62 -8.72
N ARG A 24 19.65 -8.37 -8.89
CA ARG A 24 20.34 -8.74 -10.13
C ARG A 24 20.42 -10.25 -10.28
N ILE A 25 20.59 -10.70 -11.52
CA ILE A 25 20.78 -12.11 -11.89
C ILE A 25 22.20 -12.27 -12.46
N PRO A 26 23.02 -13.21 -11.97
CA PRO A 26 22.77 -14.11 -10.85
C PRO A 26 22.72 -13.36 -9.51
N TYR A 27 21.92 -13.86 -8.57
CA TYR A 27 21.92 -13.33 -7.20
C TYR A 27 23.27 -13.57 -6.53
N ASP A 28 23.83 -12.52 -5.94
CA ASP A 28 25.08 -12.54 -5.19
C ASP A 28 24.84 -11.96 -3.79
N PRO A 29 24.83 -12.79 -2.73
CA PRO A 29 24.58 -12.32 -1.36
C PRO A 29 25.65 -11.36 -0.83
N ASN A 30 26.82 -11.29 -1.47
CA ASN A 30 27.89 -10.39 -1.10
C ASN A 30 27.75 -9.00 -1.75
N LYS A 31 26.89 -8.87 -2.76
CA LYS A 31 26.63 -7.59 -3.44
C LYS A 31 25.36 -6.97 -2.90
N LYS A 32 25.51 -5.74 -2.39
CA LYS A 32 24.37 -4.94 -1.93
C LYS A 32 23.63 -4.37 -3.13
N GLU A 33 22.30 -4.40 -3.03
CA GLU A 33 21.41 -3.90 -4.06
C GLU A 33 20.92 -2.51 -3.72
N VAL A 34 21.04 -1.59 -4.68
CA VAL A 34 20.58 -0.22 -4.54
C VAL A 34 19.07 -0.18 -4.76
N CYS A 35 18.34 0.39 -3.81
CA CYS A 35 16.90 0.58 -3.93
C CYS A 35 16.57 1.46 -5.13
N VAL A 36 15.78 0.95 -6.06
CA VAL A 36 15.39 1.66 -7.29
C VAL A 36 14.50 2.88 -7.04
N ARG A 37 13.82 2.94 -5.89
CA ARG A 37 12.93 4.05 -5.51
C ARG A 37 13.66 5.21 -4.85
N CYS A 38 14.43 4.93 -3.80
CA CYS A 38 15.05 5.98 -2.97
C CYS A 38 16.58 6.00 -3.02
N GLN A 39 17.19 5.17 -3.88
CA GLN A 39 18.64 5.07 -4.09
C GLN A 39 19.44 4.66 -2.84
N TYR A 40 18.78 4.11 -1.82
CA TYR A 40 19.45 3.56 -0.65
C TYR A 40 20.33 2.36 -1.04
N PRO A 41 21.63 2.35 -0.71
CA PRO A 41 22.58 1.39 -1.29
C PRO A 41 22.52 -0.03 -0.70
N ASP A 42 21.98 -0.20 0.51
CA ASP A 42 22.07 -1.44 1.28
C ASP A 42 20.73 -2.15 1.45
N SER A 43 20.10 -2.51 0.34
CA SER A 43 18.85 -3.29 0.41
C SER A 43 19.09 -4.73 0.87
N LEU A 44 18.08 -5.34 1.49
CA LEU A 44 18.18 -6.59 2.23
C LEU A 44 17.50 -7.75 1.51
N ASP A 45 18.13 -8.91 1.50
CA ASP A 45 17.56 -10.15 0.95
C ASP A 45 16.41 -10.66 1.83
N THR A 46 15.23 -10.82 1.24
CA THR A 46 14.03 -11.30 1.94
C THR A 46 14.02 -12.82 2.13
N LYS A 47 14.97 -13.54 1.51
CA LYS A 47 15.02 -15.01 1.37
C LYS A 47 13.93 -15.60 0.48
N MET A 48 13.16 -14.74 -0.20
CA MET A 48 12.19 -15.14 -1.21
C MET A 48 12.79 -14.98 -2.60
N THR A 49 12.32 -15.80 -3.52
CA THR A 49 12.67 -15.73 -4.94
C THR A 49 11.51 -15.18 -5.75
N VAL A 50 11.78 -14.78 -6.99
CA VAL A 50 10.73 -14.40 -7.94
C VAL A 50 9.80 -15.59 -8.24
N ALA A 51 10.28 -16.83 -8.18
CA ALA A 51 9.42 -18.01 -8.31
C ALA A 51 8.38 -18.12 -7.18
N ASP A 52 8.73 -17.69 -5.96
CA ASP A 52 7.77 -17.63 -4.85
C ASP A 52 6.70 -16.57 -5.11
N LEU A 53 7.09 -15.42 -5.66
CA LEU A 53 6.15 -14.37 -6.09
C LEU A 53 5.22 -14.87 -7.19
N ASP A 54 5.75 -15.53 -8.21
CA ASP A 54 4.97 -16.08 -9.31
C ASP A 54 3.93 -17.09 -8.80
N ASN A 55 4.27 -17.88 -7.77
CA ASN A 55 3.33 -18.79 -7.13
C ASN A 55 2.14 -18.04 -6.49
N PHE A 56 2.41 -16.95 -5.75
CA PHE A 56 1.34 -16.13 -5.16
C PHE A 56 0.41 -15.55 -6.24
N LEU A 57 1.00 -15.00 -7.31
CA LEU A 57 0.24 -14.33 -8.37
C LEU A 57 -0.58 -15.32 -9.21
N ASN A 58 0.03 -16.44 -9.63
CA ASN A 58 -0.64 -17.43 -10.48
C ASN A 58 -1.76 -18.17 -9.74
N ASN A 59 -1.65 -18.35 -8.43
CA ASN A 59 -2.70 -18.95 -7.62
C ASN A 59 -3.76 -17.94 -7.13
N SER A 60 -3.73 -16.69 -7.64
CA SER A 60 -4.65 -15.62 -7.23
C SER A 60 -4.65 -15.36 -5.71
N LYS A 61 -3.52 -15.63 -5.04
CA LYS A 61 -3.33 -15.45 -3.60
C LYS A 61 -2.84 -14.04 -3.28
N TYR A 62 -3.56 -13.04 -3.79
CA TYR A 62 -3.16 -11.63 -3.68
C TYR A 62 -3.14 -11.17 -2.22
N GLU A 63 -4.14 -11.54 -1.43
CA GLU A 63 -4.24 -11.23 -0.01
C GLU A 63 -3.09 -11.82 0.81
N GLU A 64 -2.66 -13.06 0.49
CA GLU A 64 -1.50 -13.69 1.13
C GLU A 64 -0.21 -12.95 0.77
N TRP A 65 -0.04 -12.54 -0.49
CA TRP A 65 1.09 -11.72 -0.92
C TRP A 65 1.13 -10.38 -0.16
N HIS A 66 -0.01 -9.72 0.01
CA HIS A 66 -0.11 -8.48 0.76
C HIS A 66 0.26 -8.61 2.24
N GLU A 67 -0.25 -9.65 2.90
CA GLU A 67 0.14 -9.95 4.28
C GLU A 67 1.64 -10.23 4.36
N ARG A 68 2.19 -10.94 3.37
CA ARG A 68 3.62 -11.20 3.30
C ARG A 68 4.44 -9.91 3.15
N GLN A 69 4.02 -8.97 2.30
CA GLN A 69 4.67 -7.67 2.18
C GLN A 69 4.64 -6.88 3.50
N ARG A 70 3.52 -6.91 4.24
CA ARG A 70 3.39 -6.27 5.56
C ARG A 70 4.41 -6.84 6.55
N GLU A 71 4.50 -8.16 6.63
CA GLU A 71 5.43 -8.84 7.55
C GLU A 71 6.90 -8.57 7.19
N LEU A 72 7.24 -8.55 5.89
CA LEU A 72 8.59 -8.17 5.44
C LEU A 72 8.94 -6.74 5.83
N ARG A 73 8.03 -5.77 5.63
CA ARG A 73 8.24 -4.36 6.00
C ARG A 73 8.37 -4.19 7.50
N LYS A 74 7.53 -4.86 8.29
CA LYS A 74 7.64 -4.85 9.76
C LYS A 74 9.00 -5.38 10.22
N LYS A 75 9.48 -6.45 9.59
CA LYS A 75 10.76 -7.08 9.95
C LYS A 75 11.97 -6.24 9.55
N TYR A 76 12.00 -5.72 8.33
CA TYR A 76 13.22 -5.17 7.73
C TYR A 76 13.24 -3.64 7.58
N THR A 77 12.07 -3.00 7.59
CA THR A 77 11.93 -1.56 7.29
C THR A 77 11.49 -0.78 8.51
N ILE A 78 10.33 -1.09 9.09
CA ILE A 78 9.72 -0.28 10.16
C ILE A 78 10.60 -0.23 11.42
N ASN A 79 11.28 -1.34 11.73
CA ASN A 79 12.20 -1.45 12.86
C ASN A 79 13.65 -1.05 12.50
N SER A 80 13.89 -0.51 11.31
CA SER A 80 15.22 -0.11 10.87
C SER A 80 15.61 1.26 11.40
N ASN A 81 16.89 1.45 11.70
CA ASN A 81 17.45 2.75 12.08
C ASN A 81 17.52 3.75 10.92
N VAL A 82 17.42 3.27 9.67
CA VAL A 82 17.41 4.11 8.46
C VAL A 82 16.00 4.33 7.91
N PHE A 83 14.97 3.95 8.67
CA PHE A 83 13.58 4.07 8.25
C PHE A 83 13.18 5.52 7.96
N ASP A 84 12.57 5.74 6.80
CA ASP A 84 12.08 7.02 6.34
C ASP A 84 10.55 6.92 6.15
N GLN A 85 9.82 7.45 7.13
CA GLN A 85 8.37 7.32 7.23
C GLN A 85 7.65 7.96 6.03
N ASP A 86 8.16 9.06 5.48
CA ASP A 86 7.51 9.76 4.38
C ASP A 86 7.64 8.96 3.08
N LEU A 87 8.84 8.43 2.79
CA LEU A 87 9.06 7.54 1.65
C LEU A 87 8.22 6.26 1.76
N TYR A 88 8.11 5.70 2.96
CA TYR A 88 7.26 4.54 3.21
C TYR A 88 5.78 4.84 2.95
N ASN A 89 5.27 5.94 3.50
CA ASN A 89 3.87 6.33 3.31
C ASN A 89 3.54 6.59 1.83
N GLN A 90 4.48 7.13 1.05
CA GLN A 90 4.32 7.30 -0.39
C GLN A 90 4.14 5.95 -1.11
N ILE A 91 4.99 4.96 -0.82
CA ILE A 91 4.91 3.62 -1.42
C ILE A 91 3.58 2.96 -1.09
N ILE A 92 3.17 3.02 0.18
CA ILE A 92 1.92 2.43 0.65
C ILE A 92 0.70 3.09 -0.02
N LYS A 93 0.75 4.41 -0.20
CA LYS A 93 -0.28 5.14 -0.93
C LYS A 93 -0.35 4.72 -2.40
N GLU A 94 0.79 4.67 -3.10
CA GLU A 94 0.87 4.21 -4.49
C GLU A 94 0.34 2.77 -4.64
N GLU A 95 0.68 1.88 -3.70
CA GLU A 95 0.14 0.53 -3.66
C GLU A 95 -1.37 0.54 -3.51
N TYR A 96 -1.90 1.20 -2.48
CA TYR A 96 -3.34 1.31 -2.26
C TYR A 96 -4.05 1.82 -3.51
N GLU A 97 -3.55 2.89 -4.12
CA GLU A 97 -4.10 3.44 -5.35
C GLU A 97 -4.12 2.38 -6.46
N ARG A 98 -3.00 1.71 -6.76
CA ARG A 98 -2.95 0.64 -7.78
C ARG A 98 -3.99 -0.46 -7.57
N TYR A 99 -4.26 -0.85 -6.32
CA TYR A 99 -5.28 -1.86 -6.02
C TYR A 99 -6.70 -1.33 -6.18
N HIS A 100 -6.95 -0.08 -5.82
CA HIS A 100 -8.30 0.52 -5.81
C HIS A 100 -8.63 1.31 -7.08
N LEU A 101 -7.74 1.35 -8.09
CA LEU A 101 -8.01 1.95 -9.40
C LEU A 101 -9.26 1.35 -10.10
N ASN A 102 -9.72 0.16 -9.69
CA ASN A 102 -10.93 -0.48 -10.22
C ASN A 102 -12.20 -0.29 -9.36
N ASP A 103 -12.09 0.17 -8.12
CA ASP A 103 -13.25 0.36 -7.23
C ASP A 103 -14.02 1.66 -7.54
N ASP A 104 -13.34 2.62 -8.17
CA ASP A 104 -13.93 3.88 -8.65
C ASP A 104 -14.25 3.86 -10.15
N VAL A 105 -14.27 2.68 -10.81
CA VAL A 105 -14.94 2.56 -12.12
C VAL A 105 -16.45 2.61 -11.82
N PRO A 106 -17.18 3.67 -12.23
CA PRO A 106 -18.62 3.62 -12.19
C PRO A 106 -19.01 2.54 -13.19
N THR A 107 -19.42 1.36 -12.72
CA THR A 107 -20.10 0.39 -13.57
C THR A 107 -21.32 1.09 -14.13
N SER A 108 -21.19 1.63 -15.33
CA SER A 108 -22.22 2.33 -16.07
C SER A 108 -23.27 1.32 -16.49
N THR A 109 -24.10 0.91 -15.54
CA THR A 109 -25.49 0.62 -15.81
C THR A 109 -26.27 1.70 -15.07
N PRO A 110 -26.78 2.74 -15.77
CA PRO A 110 -27.69 3.68 -15.16
C PRO A 110 -28.98 2.93 -14.81
N LYS A 111 -29.02 2.31 -13.62
CA LYS A 111 -30.28 1.96 -12.98
C LYS A 111 -30.95 3.29 -12.59
N PRO A 112 -32.24 3.50 -12.89
CA PRO A 112 -32.91 4.76 -12.56
C PRO A 112 -32.92 4.95 -11.04
N VAL A 113 -32.10 5.89 -10.56
CA VAL A 113 -32.00 6.22 -9.13
C VAL A 113 -33.18 7.12 -8.76
N THR A 114 -34.08 6.60 -7.94
CA THR A 114 -34.99 7.42 -7.14
C THR A 114 -34.15 8.37 -6.29
N LYS A 115 -34.38 9.68 -6.43
CA LYS A 115 -33.55 10.78 -5.89
C LYS A 115 -33.57 10.84 -4.35
N HIS A 116 -32.92 9.92 -3.66
CA HIS A 116 -32.60 10.05 -2.23
C HIS A 116 -31.23 10.71 -2.07
N ILE A 117 -31.19 12.03 -2.25
CA ILE A 117 -29.98 12.82 -2.03
C ILE A 117 -29.71 12.87 -0.51
N PRO A 118 -28.54 12.42 -0.02
CA PRO A 118 -28.23 12.47 1.40
C PRO A 118 -28.15 13.92 1.89
N LYS A 119 -28.65 14.18 3.11
CA LYS A 119 -28.60 15.49 3.77
C LYS A 119 -27.67 15.43 4.98
N CYS A 120 -27.00 16.52 5.27
CA CYS A 120 -26.24 16.67 6.51
C CYS A 120 -27.20 16.54 7.71
N PRO A 121 -26.92 15.65 8.69
CA PRO A 121 -27.78 15.49 9.87
C PRO A 121 -27.78 16.71 10.80
N THR A 122 -26.76 17.58 10.69
CA THR A 122 -26.61 18.77 11.53
C THR A 122 -27.30 20.00 10.95
N CYS A 123 -27.22 20.21 9.63
CA CYS A 123 -27.73 21.43 9.00
C CYS A 123 -28.72 21.20 7.86
N GLY A 124 -29.04 19.95 7.52
CA GLY A 124 -29.97 19.60 6.44
C GLY A 124 -29.46 19.89 5.02
N SER A 125 -28.25 20.44 4.87
CA SER A 125 -27.67 20.79 3.58
C SER A 125 -27.41 19.56 2.72
N THR A 126 -27.70 19.67 1.42
CA THR A 126 -27.31 18.70 0.39
C THR A 126 -25.91 18.98 -0.18
N ASN A 127 -25.26 20.06 0.25
CA ASN A 127 -23.89 20.42 -0.14
C ASN A 127 -22.88 19.60 0.67
N ILE A 128 -22.75 18.33 0.30
CA ILE A 128 -21.92 17.34 0.97
C ILE A 128 -20.90 16.78 -0.03
N GLU A 129 -19.69 16.51 0.45
CA GLU A 129 -18.66 15.81 -0.31
C GLU A 129 -18.33 14.47 0.37
N LYS A 130 -18.07 13.43 -0.44
CA LYS A 130 -17.52 12.17 0.07
C LYS A 130 -16.07 12.43 0.46
N ILE A 131 -15.71 12.10 1.71
CA ILE A 131 -14.31 12.16 2.14
C ILE A 131 -13.58 11.05 1.37
N SER A 132 -12.71 11.44 0.44
CA SER A 132 -11.95 10.45 -0.35
C SER A 132 -11.13 9.56 0.58
N ALA A 133 -11.09 8.27 0.29
CA ALA A 133 -10.27 7.30 1.03
C ALA A 133 -8.78 7.72 1.05
N THR A 134 -8.34 8.46 0.04
CA THR A 134 -7.01 9.07 -0.07
C THR A 134 -6.70 10.05 1.08
N LYS A 135 -7.69 10.80 1.59
CA LYS A 135 -7.49 11.66 2.79
C LYS A 135 -7.44 10.87 4.09
N LYS A 136 -8.02 9.65 4.14
CA LYS A 136 -7.95 8.74 5.30
C LYS A 136 -6.59 8.04 5.42
N LEU A 137 -5.88 7.88 4.31
CA LEU A 137 -4.56 7.24 4.26
C LEU A 137 -3.41 8.18 4.62
N ALA A 138 -3.60 9.50 4.53
CA ALA A 138 -2.57 10.49 4.84
C ALA A 138 -2.12 10.51 6.32
N GLY A 139 -2.70 9.68 7.20
CA GLY A 139 -2.31 9.63 8.61
C GLY A 139 -2.50 8.31 9.36
N SER A 140 -2.75 7.17 8.71
CA SER A 140 -3.22 5.97 9.45
C SER A 140 -2.82 4.61 8.89
N MET A 141 -1.55 4.39 8.51
CA MET A 141 -1.03 3.02 8.39
C MET A 141 0.01 2.61 9.43
N LEU A 142 0.55 3.54 10.23
CA LEU A 142 1.22 3.19 11.51
C LEU A 142 0.25 3.15 12.71
N PHE A 143 -0.94 3.74 12.59
CA PHE A 143 -2.00 3.71 13.61
C PHE A 143 -3.35 3.30 13.03
N GLY A 144 -3.37 2.23 12.23
CA GLY A 144 -4.61 1.52 12.01
C GLY A 144 -5.21 1.18 13.38
N LEU A 145 -6.29 1.88 13.76
CA LEU A 145 -7.21 1.72 14.90
C LEU A 145 -7.41 2.92 15.86
N PHE A 146 -6.64 4.02 15.79
CA PHE A 146 -6.72 5.06 16.85
C PHE A 146 -6.98 6.52 16.43
N SER A 147 -7.62 6.79 15.29
CA SER A 147 -8.16 8.13 15.01
C SER A 147 -9.68 8.11 14.90
N LYS A 148 -10.36 8.83 15.80
CA LYS A 148 -11.82 9.06 15.77
C LYS A 148 -12.30 9.64 14.42
N ASP A 149 -11.40 10.27 13.68
CA ASP A 149 -11.64 10.84 12.35
C ASP A 149 -11.73 9.79 11.21
N ALA A 150 -11.36 8.52 11.45
CA ALA A 150 -11.37 7.47 10.42
C ALA A 150 -12.79 6.98 10.04
N LYS A 151 -13.79 7.22 10.89
CA LYS A 151 -15.16 6.70 10.70
C LYS A 151 -16.04 7.56 9.80
N SER A 152 -15.70 8.83 9.59
CA SER A 152 -16.54 9.73 8.80
C SER A 152 -16.41 9.46 7.30
N THR A 153 -17.52 9.35 6.59
CA THR A 153 -17.60 9.08 5.15
C THR A 153 -17.94 10.33 4.33
N PHE A 154 -18.63 11.30 4.93
CA PHE A 154 -19.10 12.53 4.34
C PHE A 154 -18.63 13.75 5.13
N HIS A 155 -18.41 14.85 4.40
CA HIS A 155 -18.11 16.17 4.94
C HIS A 155 -19.12 17.16 4.38
N CYS A 156 -19.80 17.90 5.26
CA CYS A 156 -20.68 18.96 4.84
C CYS A 156 -19.89 20.25 4.60
N LYS A 157 -19.94 20.80 3.39
CA LYS A 157 -19.28 22.07 3.05
C LYS A 157 -19.93 23.30 3.68
N ASN A 158 -21.15 23.16 4.18
CA ASN A 158 -21.92 24.26 4.75
C ASN A 158 -21.65 24.45 6.25
N CYS A 159 -21.58 23.36 7.03
CA CYS A 159 -21.37 23.43 8.48
C CYS A 159 -20.07 22.77 8.96
N ASN A 160 -19.23 22.27 8.06
CA ASN A 160 -17.98 21.54 8.34
C ASN A 160 -18.13 20.27 9.18
N TYR A 161 -19.37 19.79 9.42
CA TYR A 161 -19.63 18.54 10.13
C TYR A 161 -19.22 17.33 9.29
N LYS A 162 -18.62 16.31 9.94
CA LYS A 162 -18.14 15.07 9.32
C LYS A 162 -18.82 13.86 9.96
N TRP A 163 -19.34 12.94 9.16
CA TRP A 163 -19.99 11.70 9.62
C TRP A 163 -19.83 10.57 8.62
#